data_AF-J0QN02-F1
#
_entry.id   AF-J0QN02-F1
#
_cell.length_a   1.000
_cell.length_b   1.000
_cell.length_c   1.000
_cell.angle_alpha   90.00
_cell.angle_beta   90.00
_cell.angle_gamma   90.00
#
_symmetry.space_group_name_H-M   'P 1'
#
loop_
_entity.id
_entity.type
_entity.pdbx_description
1 polymer ?
#
loop_
_entity_poly.entity_id
_entity_poly.type
_entity_poly.pdbx_seq_one_letter_code
_entity_poly.pdbx_strand_id
1 'polypeptide(L)'
;LDIQKSVYATSRAKNPIFDGSLGMYNGVVLRGMVTLVECRWFESERYYKAPDFETGELRDYSEEEFKQLQCMMPNIQGAAFNKKVVKRAFLGRKLLECPDQPLVPAGQLGWECITGYFDKIERQFYGVVRPTKDPQRWANKYFSQVMHILNSQSKGGIMAERGAFEDEREAVKSWSRVDSITVLKNGA
;
A
#
# COMPACT_ATOMS: atom_id res chain seq x y z
N LEU A 1 19.21 15.84 24.70
CA LEU A 1 19.90 14.56 24.99
C LEU A 1 18.92 13.44 24.70
N ASP A 2 19.18 12.75 23.59
CA ASP A 2 18.34 11.75 22.90
C ASP A 2 18.01 10.53 23.78
N ILE A 3 16.71 10.22 23.96
CA ILE A 3 16.25 8.95 24.54
C ILE A 3 15.44 8.11 23.52
N GLN A 4 15.21 8.58 22.29
CA GLN A 4 14.42 7.84 21.29
C GLN A 4 15.23 7.12 20.20
N LYS A 5 16.57 7.06 20.30
CA LYS A 5 17.42 6.39 19.30
C LYS A 5 18.06 5.07 19.73
N SER A 6 17.80 4.55 20.93
CA SER A 6 18.54 3.39 21.46
C SER A 6 17.91 2.01 21.20
N VAL A 7 16.73 1.89 20.57
CA VAL A 7 16.08 0.57 20.37
C VAL A 7 16.48 -0.10 19.04
N TYR A 8 17.14 0.60 18.11
CA TYR A 8 17.42 0.06 16.76
C TYR A 8 18.86 -0.44 16.53
N ALA A 9 19.71 -0.53 17.56
CA ALA A 9 21.14 -0.74 17.37
C ALA A 9 21.75 -1.96 18.09
N THR A 10 20.98 -2.98 18.47
CA THR A 10 21.57 -4.15 19.15
C THR A 10 21.28 -5.48 18.46
N SER A 11 22.38 -6.10 18.02
CA SER A 11 22.56 -7.48 17.55
C SER A 11 21.96 -7.85 16.19
N ARG A 12 22.70 -7.48 15.14
CA ARG A 12 22.57 -8.01 13.79
C ARG A 12 23.27 -9.38 13.61
N ALA A 13 23.46 -10.15 14.69
CA ALA A 13 24.28 -11.36 14.67
C ALA A 13 23.60 -12.52 15.41
N LYS A 14 23.29 -13.57 14.63
CA LYS A 14 22.93 -14.94 15.03
C LYS A 14 21.71 -15.08 15.94
N ASN A 15 20.53 -15.00 15.34
CA ASN A 15 19.34 -15.59 15.92
C ASN A 15 18.74 -16.55 14.86
N PRO A 16 18.82 -17.88 15.02
CA PRO A 16 18.48 -18.85 13.97
C PRO A 16 16.98 -18.94 13.64
N ILE A 17 16.16 -18.08 14.27
CA ILE A 17 14.70 -17.99 14.11
C ILE A 17 14.33 -16.84 13.16
N PHE A 18 15.24 -15.91 12.86
CA PHE A 18 14.96 -14.73 12.04
C PHE A 18 15.30 -14.96 10.56
N ASP A 19 14.49 -15.77 9.89
CA ASP A 19 14.39 -15.77 8.42
C ASP A 19 13.34 -14.74 7.96
N GLY A 20 13.71 -13.46 8.09
CA GLY A 20 13.25 -12.34 7.26
C GLY A 20 11.75 -11.97 7.15
N SER A 21 10.79 -12.65 7.79
CA SER A 21 9.38 -12.57 7.36
C SER A 21 8.32 -12.26 8.43
N LEU A 22 8.70 -11.70 9.58
CA LEU A 22 7.74 -11.38 10.66
C LEU A 22 7.65 -9.86 10.91
N GLY A 23 6.65 -9.23 10.27
CA GLY A 23 6.20 -7.90 10.66
C GLY A 23 5.35 -7.96 11.93
N MET A 24 5.54 -7.02 12.85
CA MET A 24 4.62 -6.81 13.97
C MET A 24 3.46 -5.92 13.51
N TYR A 25 2.22 -6.33 13.75
CA TYR A 25 1.04 -5.47 13.66
C TYR A 25 0.34 -5.46 15.03
N ASN A 26 0.14 -4.27 15.62
CA ASN A 26 -0.53 -4.08 16.92
C ASN A 26 -0.05 -4.99 18.07
N GLY A 27 1.27 -5.18 18.23
CA GLY A 27 1.81 -5.89 19.40
C GLY A 27 1.68 -7.42 19.36
N VAL A 28 1.11 -7.99 18.31
CA VAL A 28 0.96 -9.45 18.14
C VAL A 28 2.04 -9.96 17.19
N VAL A 29 2.77 -11.00 17.60
CA VAL A 29 3.63 -11.78 16.70
C VAL A 29 2.71 -12.49 15.73
N LEU A 30 2.60 -11.97 14.51
CA LEU A 30 1.83 -12.62 13.45
C LEU A 30 2.45 -13.99 13.22
N ARG A 31 1.73 -15.09 13.49
CA ARG A 31 2.17 -16.40 13.01
C ARG A 31 2.39 -16.32 11.50
N GLY A 32 3.47 -16.93 11.01
CA GLY A 32 3.97 -16.75 9.65
C GLY A 32 2.85 -16.76 8.61
N MET A 33 2.67 -15.63 7.92
CA MET A 33 1.71 -15.53 6.83
C MET A 33 2.28 -16.25 5.62
N VAL A 34 1.42 -16.97 4.90
CA VAL A 34 1.78 -17.56 3.60
C VAL A 34 1.17 -16.69 2.51
N THR A 35 2.00 -16.17 1.62
CA THR A 35 1.55 -15.44 0.43
C THR A 35 1.38 -16.42 -0.72
N LEU A 36 0.17 -16.47 -1.28
CA LEU A 36 -0.14 -17.19 -2.51
C LEU A 36 -0.53 -16.17 -3.57
N VAL A 37 0.09 -16.28 -4.74
CA VAL A 37 -0.11 -15.37 -5.86
C VAL A 37 -0.78 -16.12 -6.99
N GLU A 38 -1.94 -15.64 -7.43
CA GLU A 38 -2.54 -16.09 -8.68
C GLU A 38 -2.06 -15.16 -9.80
N CYS A 39 -1.43 -15.75 -10.82
CA CYS A 39 -1.07 -15.06 -12.04
C CYS A 39 -2.01 -15.48 -13.17
N ARG A 40 -2.45 -14.52 -13.98
CA ARG A 40 -3.20 -14.77 -15.22
C ARG A 40 -2.53 -14.02 -16.37
N TRP A 41 -2.43 -14.65 -17.53
CA TRP A 41 -1.84 -14.04 -18.73
C TRP A 41 -2.60 -14.45 -19.99
N PHE A 42 -2.41 -13.67 -21.05
CA PHE A 42 -2.89 -14.03 -22.38
C PHE A 42 -1.81 -14.81 -23.12
N GLU A 43 -2.19 -15.94 -23.69
CA GLU A 43 -1.38 -16.74 -24.58
C GLU A 43 -2.08 -16.87 -25.93
N SER A 44 -1.31 -16.80 -27.02
CA SER A 44 -1.86 -16.93 -28.36
C SER A 44 -1.83 -18.40 -28.76
N GLU A 45 -3.00 -19.03 -28.88
CA GLU A 45 -3.15 -20.40 -29.35
C GLU A 45 -3.67 -20.43 -30.79
N ARG A 46 -3.15 -21.37 -31.57
CA ARG A 46 -3.54 -21.57 -32.97
C ARG A 46 -4.79 -22.43 -33.02
N TYR A 47 -5.77 -21.99 -33.79
CA TYR A 47 -6.98 -22.77 -34.09
C TYR A 47 -7.26 -22.72 -35.58
N TYR A 48 -7.95 -23.72 -36.09
CA TYR A 48 -8.26 -23.88 -37.50
C TYR A 48 -9.76 -23.79 -37.72
N LYS A 49 -10.18 -23.01 -38.71
CA LYS A 49 -11.57 -23.02 -39.18
C LYS A 49 -11.67 -23.94 -40.38
N ALA A 50 -12.49 -24.97 -40.26
CA ALA A 50 -12.77 -25.92 -41.33
C ALA A 50 -14.27 -26.27 -41.34
N PRO A 51 -14.83 -26.69 -42.49
CA PRO A 51 -16.20 -27.17 -42.54
C PRO A 51 -16.33 -28.47 -41.76
N ASP A 52 -17.39 -28.57 -40.95
CA ASP A 52 -17.70 -29.78 -40.20
C ASP A 52 -18.20 -30.88 -41.14
N PHE A 53 -17.90 -32.14 -40.80
CA PHE A 53 -18.13 -33.29 -41.67
C PHE A 53 -19.61 -33.57 -41.90
N GLU A 54 -20.45 -33.30 -40.90
CA GLU A 54 -21.88 -33.64 -40.92
C GLU A 54 -22.77 -32.48 -41.35
N THR A 55 -22.44 -31.25 -40.91
CA THR A 55 -23.31 -30.08 -41.09
C THR A 55 -22.83 -29.13 -42.19
N GLY A 56 -21.59 -29.25 -42.64
CA GLY A 56 -20.99 -28.32 -43.60
C GLY A 56 -20.78 -26.89 -43.06
N GLU A 57 -21.08 -26.65 -41.78
CA GLU A 57 -20.87 -25.37 -41.12
C GLU A 57 -19.40 -25.20 -40.73
N LEU A 58 -18.91 -23.95 -40.71
CA LEU A 58 -17.54 -23.66 -40.29
C LEU A 58 -17.42 -23.77 -38.77
N ARG A 59 -16.59 -24.70 -38.30
CA ARG A 59 -16.29 -24.91 -36.88
C ARG A 59 -14.84 -24.59 -36.56
N ASP A 60 -14.62 -24.13 -35.33
CA ASP A 60 -13.30 -23.89 -34.76
C ASP A 60 -12.74 -25.22 -34.20
N TYR A 61 -11.61 -25.67 -34.73
CA TYR A 61 -10.87 -26.86 -34.30
C TYR A 61 -9.53 -26.49 -33.67
N SER A 62 -9.09 -27.26 -32.68
CA SER A 62 -7.70 -27.19 -32.19
C SER A 62 -6.71 -27.72 -33.23
N GLU A 63 -5.42 -27.47 -33.05
CA GLU A 63 -4.39 -28.01 -33.95
C GLU A 63 -4.39 -29.56 -33.99
N GLU A 64 -4.66 -30.20 -32.86
CA GLU A 64 -4.70 -31.66 -32.75
C GLU A 64 -5.92 -32.25 -33.46
N GLU A 65 -7.09 -31.64 -33.24
CA GLU A 65 -8.35 -32.01 -33.91
C GLU A 65 -8.24 -31.79 -35.42
N PHE A 66 -7.62 -30.69 -35.85
CA PHE A 66 -7.43 -30.42 -37.28
C PHE A 66 -6.48 -31.42 -37.94
N LYS A 67 -5.40 -31.84 -37.26
CA LYS A 67 -4.52 -32.91 -37.76
C LYS A 67 -5.27 -34.23 -37.92
N GLN A 68 -6.13 -34.58 -36.96
CA GLN A 68 -6.98 -35.77 -37.06
C GLN A 68 -7.96 -35.67 -38.23
N LEU A 69 -8.58 -34.50 -38.43
CA LEU A 69 -9.44 -34.25 -39.59
C LEU A 69 -8.69 -34.37 -40.91
N GLN A 70 -7.46 -33.86 -40.99
CA GLN A 70 -6.64 -33.97 -42.19
C GLN A 70 -6.26 -35.42 -42.51
N CYS A 71 -6.06 -36.26 -41.49
CA CYS A 71 -5.87 -37.70 -41.68
C CYS A 71 -7.12 -38.39 -42.23
N MET A 72 -8.31 -37.99 -41.76
CA MET A 72 -9.59 -38.54 -42.20
C MET A 72 -9.99 -38.03 -43.60
N MET A 73 -9.65 -36.79 -43.93
CA MET A 73 -9.98 -36.15 -45.20
C MET A 73 -8.78 -35.29 -45.69
N PRO A 74 -7.91 -35.84 -46.54
CA PRO A 74 -6.68 -35.17 -46.95
C PRO A 74 -6.89 -33.89 -47.77
N ASN A 75 -8.09 -33.68 -48.32
CA ASN A 75 -8.42 -32.54 -49.16
C ASN A 75 -9.15 -31.38 -48.42
N ILE A 76 -9.25 -31.42 -47.08
CA ILE A 76 -9.86 -30.32 -46.32
C ILE A 76 -8.98 -29.06 -46.40
N GLN A 77 -9.58 -27.96 -46.82
CA GLN A 77 -8.98 -26.63 -46.73
C GLN A 77 -9.38 -25.99 -45.40
N GLY A 78 -8.41 -25.86 -44.49
CA GLY A 78 -8.58 -25.15 -43.23
C GLY A 78 -7.82 -23.83 -43.24
N ALA A 79 -8.43 -22.76 -42.71
CA ALA A 79 -7.76 -21.49 -42.49
C ALA A 79 -7.24 -21.42 -41.05
N ALA A 80 -5.96 -21.11 -40.88
CA ALA A 80 -5.32 -20.98 -39.57
C ALA A 80 -5.55 -19.58 -38.99
N PHE A 81 -5.96 -19.53 -37.72
CA PHE A 81 -6.18 -18.30 -36.97
C PHE A 81 -5.50 -18.39 -35.60
N ASN A 82 -5.27 -17.22 -34.98
CA ASN A 82 -4.72 -17.13 -33.63
C ASN A 82 -5.80 -16.58 -32.70
N LYS A 83 -6.07 -17.29 -31.60
CA LYS A 83 -6.98 -16.85 -30.54
C LYS A 83 -6.18 -16.54 -29.28
N LYS A 84 -6.54 -15.45 -28.60
CA LYS A 84 -6.00 -15.16 -27.26
C LYS A 84 -6.77 -15.99 -26.24
N VAL A 85 -6.08 -16.91 -25.60
CA VAL A 85 -6.58 -17.74 -24.50
C VAL A 85 -5.99 -17.23 -23.19
N VAL A 86 -6.78 -17.25 -22.12
CA VAL A 86 -6.32 -16.83 -20.79
C VAL A 86 -5.83 -18.06 -20.06
N LYS A 87 -4.57 -18.06 -19.64
CA LYS A 87 -4.01 -19.09 -18.76
C LYS A 87 -3.83 -18.55 -17.35
N ARG A 88 -3.75 -19.44 -16.37
CA ARG A 88 -3.48 -19.08 -14.97
C ARG A 88 -2.44 -20.01 -14.35
N ALA A 89 -1.76 -19.50 -13.33
CA ALA A 89 -0.91 -20.29 -12.46
C ALA A 89 -0.99 -19.80 -11.02
N PHE A 90 -0.86 -20.73 -10.07
CA PHE A 90 -0.75 -20.43 -8.65
C PHE A 90 0.70 -20.58 -8.20
N LEU A 91 1.23 -19.50 -7.62
CA LEU A 91 2.60 -19.36 -7.19
C LEU A 91 2.66 -19.24 -5.66
N GLY A 92 3.51 -20.06 -5.05
CA GLY A 92 4.00 -19.87 -3.69
C GLY A 92 5.53 -19.75 -3.70
N ARG A 93 6.22 -20.47 -2.81
CA ARG A 93 7.69 -20.65 -2.91
C ARG A 93 8.11 -21.40 -4.18
N LYS A 94 7.21 -22.23 -4.70
CA LYS A 94 7.35 -22.99 -5.95
C LYS A 94 6.05 -22.82 -6.76
N LEU A 95 6.11 -23.15 -8.05
CA LEU A 95 4.92 -23.33 -8.86
C LEU A 95 4.08 -24.44 -8.22
N LEU A 96 2.85 -24.11 -7.84
CA LEU A 96 1.95 -25.05 -7.18
C LEU A 96 1.12 -25.78 -8.22
N GLU A 97 0.43 -25.02 -9.06
CA GLU A 97 -0.50 -25.56 -10.05
C GLU A 97 -0.62 -24.61 -11.25
N CYS A 98 -0.79 -25.19 -12.43
CA CYS A 98 -1.04 -24.49 -13.68
C CYS A 98 -2.21 -25.15 -14.39
N PRO A 99 -3.46 -24.82 -14.02
CA PRO A 99 -4.62 -25.46 -14.62
C PRO A 99 -4.83 -24.94 -16.05
N ASP A 100 -5.00 -25.87 -16.98
CA ASP A 100 -5.04 -25.60 -18.43
C ASP A 100 -6.34 -24.92 -18.90
N GLN A 101 -7.43 -25.03 -18.12
CA GLN A 101 -8.73 -24.48 -18.50
C GLN A 101 -9.00 -23.10 -17.85
N PRO A 102 -9.29 -22.06 -18.65
CA PRO A 102 -9.81 -20.81 -18.12
C PRO A 102 -11.21 -21.00 -17.54
N LEU A 103 -11.45 -20.49 -16.32
CA LEU A 103 -12.79 -20.41 -15.73
C LEU A 103 -13.63 -19.28 -16.37
N VAL A 104 -12.99 -18.38 -17.10
CA VAL A 104 -13.53 -17.11 -17.56
C VAL A 104 -13.82 -17.18 -19.05
N PRO A 105 -14.89 -16.55 -19.56
CA PRO A 105 -15.14 -16.43 -20.99
C PRO A 105 -13.92 -15.95 -21.77
N ALA A 106 -13.81 -16.42 -23.02
CA ALA A 106 -12.67 -16.10 -23.88
C ALA A 106 -12.45 -14.59 -24.01
N GLY A 107 -11.21 -14.15 -23.78
CA GLY A 107 -10.80 -12.74 -23.92
C GLY A 107 -10.82 -11.91 -22.64
N GLN A 108 -11.27 -12.44 -21.51
CA GLN A 108 -11.28 -11.72 -20.22
C GLN A 108 -10.39 -12.40 -19.18
N LEU A 109 -9.57 -11.61 -18.48
CA LEU A 109 -8.74 -12.12 -17.37
C LEU A 109 -9.57 -12.52 -16.15
N GLY A 110 -10.84 -12.09 -16.05
CA GLY A 110 -11.78 -12.45 -14.99
C GLY A 110 -11.63 -11.69 -13.67
N TRP A 111 -10.77 -10.67 -13.62
CA TRP A 111 -10.68 -9.73 -12.50
C TRP A 111 -11.09 -8.34 -12.99
N GLU A 112 -12.23 -7.87 -12.51
CA GLU A 112 -12.70 -6.50 -12.73
C GLU A 112 -12.38 -5.70 -11.47
N CYS A 113 -11.20 -5.09 -11.44
CA CYS A 113 -10.78 -4.27 -10.30
C CYS A 113 -11.50 -2.92 -10.33
N ILE A 114 -12.13 -2.54 -9.21
CA ILE A 114 -12.64 -1.18 -9.02
C ILE A 114 -11.46 -0.27 -8.72
N THR A 115 -11.16 0.63 -9.65
CA THR A 115 -10.02 1.56 -9.55
C THR A 115 -10.45 3.01 -9.34
N GLY A 116 -9.56 3.83 -8.77
CA GLY A 116 -9.76 5.28 -8.63
C GLY A 116 -9.34 6.07 -9.87
N TYR A 117 -8.89 7.31 -9.66
CA TYR A 117 -8.35 8.16 -10.73
C TYR A 117 -6.97 7.67 -11.17
N PHE A 118 -6.72 7.66 -12.47
CA PHE A 118 -5.43 7.23 -13.01
C PHE A 118 -4.47 8.41 -13.18
N ASP A 119 -3.34 8.36 -12.49
CA ASP A 119 -2.22 9.25 -12.70
C ASP A 119 -1.40 8.79 -13.91
N LYS A 120 -1.38 9.60 -14.98
CA LYS A 120 -0.68 9.26 -16.23
C LYS A 120 0.84 9.34 -16.10
N ILE A 121 1.35 10.16 -15.17
CA ILE A 121 2.79 10.39 -15.01
C ILE A 121 3.38 9.22 -14.23
N GLU A 122 2.80 8.91 -13.08
CA GLU A 122 3.27 7.85 -12.19
C GLU A 122 2.71 6.46 -12.55
N ARG A 123 1.77 6.41 -13.52
CA ARG A 123 1.09 5.19 -13.99
C ARG A 123 0.45 4.38 -12.86
N GLN A 124 -0.16 5.07 -11.90
CA GLN A 124 -0.82 4.44 -10.76
C GLN A 124 -2.21 5.03 -10.51
N PHE A 125 -3.10 4.20 -9.96
CA PHE A 125 -4.41 4.63 -9.51
C PHE A 125 -4.33 5.26 -8.12
N TYR A 126 -5.03 6.36 -7.92
CA TYR A 126 -5.13 7.02 -6.63
C TYR A 126 -6.57 7.38 -6.27
N GLY A 127 -6.85 7.39 -4.97
CA GLY A 127 -8.14 7.79 -4.42
C GLY A 127 -8.17 9.25 -3.96
N VAL A 128 -9.35 9.69 -3.51
CA VAL A 128 -9.62 11.05 -3.01
C VAL A 128 -8.70 11.45 -1.84
N VAL A 129 -8.21 10.48 -1.07
CA VAL A 129 -7.37 10.73 0.11
C VAL A 129 -5.93 11.15 -0.24
N ARG A 130 -5.47 10.90 -1.48
CA ARG A 130 -4.11 11.28 -1.89
C ARG A 130 -3.84 12.79 -1.75
N PRO A 131 -4.64 13.71 -2.32
CA PRO A 131 -4.44 15.15 -2.17
C PRO A 131 -4.69 15.66 -0.74
N THR A 132 -5.51 14.98 0.06
CA THR A 132 -5.81 15.42 1.44
C THR A 132 -4.72 15.04 2.44
N LYS A 133 -3.82 14.12 2.08
CA LYS A 133 -2.74 13.62 2.95
C LYS A 133 -1.82 14.73 3.44
N ASP A 134 -1.44 15.66 2.58
CA ASP A 134 -0.49 16.73 2.92
C ASP A 134 -1.12 17.84 3.78
N PRO A 135 -2.32 18.36 3.43
CA PRO A 135 -3.08 19.23 4.34
C PRO A 135 -3.31 18.60 5.71
N GLN A 136 -3.64 17.30 5.78
CA GLN A 136 -3.87 16.61 7.04
C GLN A 136 -2.59 16.51 7.89
N ARG A 137 -1.45 16.19 7.27
CA ARG A 137 -0.14 16.16 7.96
C ARG A 137 0.25 17.54 8.48
N TRP A 138 0.04 18.57 7.65
CA TRP A 138 0.30 19.95 8.04
C TRP A 138 -0.57 20.36 9.22
N ALA A 139 -1.88 20.10 9.18
CA ALA A 139 -2.80 20.38 10.27
C ALA A 139 -2.38 19.67 11.57
N ASN A 140 -2.06 18.37 11.48
CA ASN A 140 -1.56 17.61 12.63
C ASN A 140 -0.30 18.23 13.24
N LYS A 141 0.66 18.64 12.39
CA LYS A 141 1.89 19.30 12.85
C LYS A 141 1.58 20.65 13.49
N TYR A 142 0.73 21.47 12.86
CA TYR A 142 0.32 22.77 13.35
C TYR A 142 -0.29 22.68 14.75
N PHE A 143 -1.31 21.83 14.93
CA PHE A 143 -1.94 21.64 16.24
C PHE A 143 -0.96 21.12 17.29
N SER A 144 -0.05 20.21 16.90
CA SER A 144 1.00 19.74 17.81
C SER A 144 1.96 20.87 18.24
N GLN A 145 2.27 21.81 17.35
CA GLN A 145 3.09 22.98 17.70
C GLN A 145 2.35 23.95 18.59
N VAL A 146 1.07 24.22 18.31
CA VAL A 146 0.23 25.05 19.19
C VAL A 146 0.18 24.46 20.59
N MET A 147 -0.07 23.16 20.72
CA MET A 147 -0.07 22.49 22.02
C MET A 147 1.29 22.52 22.70
N HIS A 148 2.38 22.32 21.96
CA HIS A 148 3.72 22.46 22.52
C HIS A 148 3.95 23.86 23.07
N ILE A 149 3.62 24.92 22.31
CA ILE A 149 3.79 26.32 22.75
C ILE A 149 2.95 26.60 24.00
N LEU A 150 1.68 26.17 24.02
CA LEU A 150 0.80 26.35 25.18
C LEU A 150 1.32 25.64 26.44
N ASN A 151 1.90 24.44 26.27
CA ASN A 151 2.44 23.65 27.38
C ASN A 151 3.83 24.10 27.82
N SER A 152 4.66 24.58 26.89
CA SER A 152 6.05 24.97 27.15
C SER A 152 6.21 26.45 27.48
N GLN A 153 5.23 27.30 27.16
CA GLN A 153 5.18 28.64 27.72
C GLN A 153 4.92 28.52 29.22
N SER A 154 5.99 28.60 30.00
CA SER A 154 5.90 29.22 31.32
C SER A 154 5.24 30.58 31.12
N LYS A 155 4.16 30.90 31.84
CA LYS A 155 3.63 32.28 31.93
C LYS A 155 4.84 33.21 32.10
N GLY A 156 5.18 33.97 31.05
CA GLY A 156 6.57 34.39 30.77
C GLY A 156 7.32 34.94 31.97
N GLY A 157 8.09 34.12 32.67
CA GLY A 157 8.67 34.47 33.97
C GLY A 157 9.56 35.71 33.90
N ILE A 158 9.36 36.66 34.83
CA ILE A 158 10.26 37.80 34.97
C ILE A 158 11.61 37.31 35.51
N MET A 159 12.69 37.73 34.85
CA MET A 159 14.02 37.75 35.45
C MET A 159 14.14 39.08 36.20
N ALA A 160 14.14 39.01 37.53
CA ALA A 160 14.36 40.17 38.39
C ALA A 160 15.56 39.89 39.30
N GLU A 161 16.34 40.91 39.61
CA GLU A 161 17.40 40.82 40.61
C GLU A 161 16.81 40.55 42.00
N ARG A 162 17.59 39.89 42.87
CA ARG A 162 17.12 39.61 44.24
C ARG A 162 16.82 40.92 44.95
N GLY A 163 15.64 41.03 45.53
CA GLY A 163 15.19 42.24 46.22
C GLY A 163 14.65 43.35 45.32
N ALA A 164 14.42 43.14 44.01
CA ALA A 164 13.83 44.15 43.12
C ALA A 164 12.38 44.53 43.48
N PHE A 165 11.64 43.63 44.12
CA PHE A 165 10.26 43.86 44.57
C PHE A 165 10.20 44.37 46.01
N GLU A 166 9.21 45.22 46.32
CA GLU A 166 8.93 45.65 47.70
C GLU A 166 8.46 44.48 48.57
N ASP A 167 7.53 43.66 48.06
CA ASP A 167 7.11 42.40 48.66
C ASP A 167 7.19 41.26 47.62
N GLU A 168 8.17 40.38 47.79
CA GLU A 168 8.40 39.22 46.91
C GLU A 168 7.24 38.22 46.94
N ARG A 169 6.52 38.10 48.07
CA ARG A 169 5.41 37.14 48.22
C ARG A 169 4.15 37.64 47.52
N GLU A 170 3.89 38.94 47.61
CA GLU A 170 2.80 39.57 46.88
C GLU A 170 3.05 39.49 45.37
N ALA A 171 4.28 39.80 44.94
CA ALA A 171 4.71 39.68 43.56
C ALA A 171 4.46 38.27 42.99
N VAL A 172 4.84 37.21 43.70
CA VAL A 172 4.60 35.82 43.24
C VAL A 172 3.09 35.51 43.13
N LYS A 173 2.24 36.11 43.97
CA LYS A 173 0.80 35.85 44.03
C LYS A 173 0.02 36.63 42.97
N SER A 174 0.39 37.89 42.74
CA SER A 174 -0.13 38.76 41.68
C SER A 174 0.36 38.30 40.30
N TRP A 175 1.55 37.71 40.22
CA TRP A 175 2.22 37.37 38.97
C TRP A 175 1.39 36.55 37.97
N SER A 176 0.51 35.68 38.46
CA SER A 176 -0.31 34.82 37.59
C SER A 176 -1.56 35.50 37.01
N ARG A 177 -1.85 36.74 37.42
CA ARG A 177 -3.05 37.53 37.10
C ARG A 177 -2.70 38.70 36.18
N VAL A 178 -3.47 38.84 35.10
CA VAL A 178 -3.27 39.90 34.09
C VAL A 178 -3.61 41.31 34.62
N ASP A 179 -4.51 41.39 35.60
CA ASP A 179 -5.02 42.68 36.13
C ASP A 179 -4.30 43.22 37.37
N SER A 180 -3.29 42.52 37.89
CA SER A 180 -2.62 42.95 39.13
C SER A 180 -1.29 43.64 38.86
N ILE A 181 -1.16 44.86 39.39
CA ILE A 181 0.07 45.65 39.34
C ILE A 181 1.02 45.14 40.43
N THR A 182 2.26 44.82 40.04
CA THR A 182 3.33 44.46 40.98
C THR A 182 4.28 45.64 41.08
N VAL A 183 4.48 46.17 42.29
CA VAL A 183 5.29 47.37 42.53
C VAL A 183 6.76 46.99 42.66
N LEU A 184 7.63 47.74 41.97
CA LEU A 184 9.08 47.61 42.01
C LEU A 184 9.67 48.68 42.94
N LYS A 185 10.83 48.40 43.51
CA LYS A 185 11.59 49.41 44.26
C LYS A 185 12.08 50.51 43.34
N ASN A 186 12.19 51.72 43.89
CA ASN A 186 12.66 52.88 43.16
C ASN A 186 14.14 52.71 42.78
N GLY A 187 14.45 52.68 41.48
CA GLY A 187 15.81 52.44 40.96
C GLY A 187 16.15 50.99 40.62
N ALA A 188 15.17 50.08 40.59
CA ALA A 188 15.30 48.72 40.07
C ALA A 188 15.24 48.64 38.53
#